data_AF-C0BF25-F1
#
_entry.id   AF-C0BF25-F1
#
_cell.length_a   1.000
_cell.length_b   1.000
_cell.length_c   1.000
_cell.angle_alpha   90.00
_cell.angle_beta   90.00
_cell.angle_gamma   90.00
#
_symmetry.space_group_name_H-M   'P 1'
#
loop_
_entity.id
_entity.type
_entity.pdbx_description
1 polymer ?
#
loop_
_entity_poly.entity_id
_entity_poly.type
_entity_poly.pdbx_seq_one_letter_code
_entity_poly.pdbx_strand_id
1 'polypeptide(L)'
;MAQTDTMKNTWNIKGRGERKMNFLEERIVKDGIVKEGNVLKVDSFLNHQMDIELFDQIGAEFKKRFADKNINKILTIEASGIGIACIVAKHFHVPVVFAKKDTEHQSGRGDVCSRSRIIYP
;
A
#
# COMPACT_ATOMS: atom_id res chain seq x y z
N MET A 1 4.50 -43.54 -12.64
CA MET A 1 4.13 -42.75 -11.46
C MET A 1 4.91 -41.45 -11.53
N ALA A 2 4.26 -40.36 -11.94
CA ALA A 2 4.93 -39.12 -12.31
C ALA A 2 5.43 -38.39 -11.05
N GLN A 3 6.73 -38.06 -11.05
CA GLN A 3 7.37 -37.11 -10.15
C GLN A 3 6.72 -35.74 -10.34
N THR A 4 5.98 -35.26 -9.34
CA THR A 4 5.56 -33.85 -9.28
C THR A 4 6.65 -33.04 -8.61
N ASP A 5 7.58 -32.55 -9.44
CA ASP A 5 8.53 -31.51 -9.06
C ASP A 5 7.77 -30.27 -8.61
N THR A 6 7.71 -30.09 -7.29
CA THR A 6 7.23 -28.86 -6.66
C THR A 6 8.30 -27.80 -6.91
N MET A 7 8.08 -26.93 -7.89
CA MET A 7 8.92 -25.78 -8.18
C MET A 7 9.03 -24.91 -6.92
N LYS A 8 10.16 -25.04 -6.23
CA LYS A 8 10.59 -24.13 -5.17
C LYS A 8 10.90 -22.78 -5.83
N ASN A 9 9.94 -21.86 -5.76
CA ASN A 9 10.10 -20.46 -6.15
C ASN A 9 11.16 -19.81 -5.27
N THR A 10 12.40 -19.97 -5.69
CA THR A 10 13.58 -19.45 -5.02
C THR A 10 13.75 -18.01 -5.48
N TRP A 11 13.08 -17.08 -4.79
CA TRP A 11 13.48 -15.67 -4.85
C TRP A 11 14.92 -15.61 -4.34
N ASN A 12 15.86 -15.38 -5.26
CA ASN A 12 17.28 -15.30 -4.95
C ASN A 12 17.58 -14.00 -4.19
N ILE A 13 17.40 -14.03 -2.87
CA ILE A 13 17.77 -12.95 -1.95
C ILE A 13 19.25 -13.02 -1.54
N LYS A 14 20.04 -13.97 -2.05
CA LYS A 14 21.41 -14.29 -1.59
C LYS A 14 22.50 -13.23 -1.90
N GLY A 15 22.14 -12.07 -2.43
CA GLY A 15 23.11 -11.00 -2.76
C GLY A 15 23.15 -9.80 -1.81
N ARG A 16 22.28 -9.75 -0.78
CA ARG A 16 22.25 -8.65 0.20
C ARG A 16 22.46 -9.26 1.58
N GLY A 17 23.51 -8.83 2.30
CA GLY A 17 23.84 -9.30 3.65
C GLY A 17 22.59 -9.34 4.55
N GLU A 18 22.54 -10.33 5.46
CA GLU A 18 21.40 -10.69 6.32
C GLU A 18 20.46 -9.50 6.63
N ARG A 19 19.48 -9.25 5.75
CA ARG A 19 18.39 -8.34 6.06
C ARG A 19 17.34 -9.16 6.79
N LYS A 20 17.09 -8.80 8.04
CA LYS A 20 15.91 -9.23 8.76
C LYS A 20 14.68 -8.79 7.94
N MET A 21 13.80 -9.72 7.58
CA MET A 21 12.56 -9.38 6.89
C MET A 21 11.73 -8.45 7.78
N ASN A 22 11.08 -7.47 7.16
CA ASN A 22 10.10 -6.67 7.88
C ASN A 22 8.73 -7.35 7.85
N PHE A 23 7.84 -6.92 8.75
CA PHE A 23 6.50 -7.48 8.91
C PHE A 23 5.67 -7.51 7.61
N LEU A 24 5.90 -6.56 6.68
CA LEU A 24 5.19 -6.50 5.41
C LEU A 24 5.75 -7.51 4.39
N GLU A 25 7.09 -7.67 4.33
CA GLU A 25 7.73 -8.71 3.52
C GLU A 25 7.28 -10.11 3.98
N GLU A 26 7.20 -10.34 5.30
CA GLU A 26 6.70 -11.60 5.86
C GLU A 26 5.24 -11.86 5.48
N ARG A 27 4.37 -10.84 5.57
CA ARG A 27 2.96 -10.95 5.17
C ARG A 27 2.81 -11.26 3.68
N ILE A 28 3.61 -10.63 2.82
CA ILE A 28 3.61 -10.90 1.39
C ILE A 28 4.03 -12.34 1.09
N VAL A 29 5.06 -12.86 1.76
CA VAL A 29 5.51 -14.25 1.56
C VAL A 29 4.45 -15.25 2.02
N LYS A 30 3.74 -14.94 3.10
CA LYS A 30 2.73 -15.82 3.70
C LYS A 30 1.43 -15.87 2.89
N ASP A 31 0.91 -14.71 2.48
CA ASP A 31 -0.46 -14.59 1.94
C ASP A 31 -0.51 -14.05 0.51
N GLY A 32 0.63 -13.69 -0.07
CA GLY A 32 0.72 -13.20 -1.45
C GLY A 32 0.59 -14.34 -2.46
N ILE A 33 -0.29 -14.16 -3.44
CA ILE A 33 -0.49 -15.11 -4.53
C ILE A 33 0.01 -14.48 -5.83
N VAL A 34 0.98 -15.12 -6.48
CA VAL A 34 1.47 -14.67 -7.79
C VAL A 34 0.55 -15.23 -8.88
N LYS A 35 -0.06 -14.33 -9.66
CA LYS A 35 -0.84 -14.66 -10.85
C LYS A 35 0.02 -14.53 -12.11
N GLU A 36 -0.49 -15.07 -13.21
CA GLU A 36 0.07 -14.88 -14.54
C GLU A 36 0.31 -13.39 -14.85
N GLY A 37 1.33 -13.10 -15.65
CA GLY A 37 1.75 -11.73 -15.92
C GLY A 37 2.52 -11.07 -14.77
N ASN A 38 3.06 -11.84 -13.82
CA ASN A 38 3.82 -11.35 -12.66
C ASN A 38 3.03 -10.40 -11.75
N VAL A 39 1.72 -10.61 -11.65
CA VAL A 39 0.84 -9.80 -10.78
C VAL A 39 0.79 -10.42 -9.39
N LEU A 40 1.22 -9.67 -8.38
CA LEU A 40 1.12 -10.09 -6.97
C LEU A 40 -0.27 -9.70 -6.41
N LYS A 41 -1.09 -10.71 -6.10
CA LYS A 41 -2.40 -10.55 -5.48
C LYS A 41 -2.25 -10.55 -3.95
N VAL A 42 -2.73 -9.49 -3.31
CA VAL A 42 -2.65 -9.23 -1.85
C VAL A 42 -4.01 -8.86 -1.26
N ASP A 43 -5.08 -9.36 -1.86
CA ASP A 43 -6.45 -8.97 -1.56
C ASP A 43 -6.89 -9.34 -0.14
N SER A 44 -6.25 -10.34 0.46
CA SER A 44 -6.54 -10.84 1.81
C SER A 44 -6.13 -9.88 2.94
N PHE A 45 -5.27 -8.90 2.66
CA PHE A 45 -4.79 -7.98 3.71
C PHE A 45 -4.68 -6.51 3.29
N LEU A 46 -4.74 -6.18 1.98
CA LEU A 46 -4.56 -4.80 1.52
C LEU A 46 -5.68 -4.28 0.61
N ASN A 47 -5.99 -4.96 -0.49
CA ASN A 47 -6.84 -4.39 -1.54
C ASN A 47 -8.35 -4.55 -1.32
N HIS A 48 -8.80 -5.66 -0.71
CA HIS A 48 -10.23 -5.95 -0.49
C HIS A 48 -10.56 -6.20 0.97
N GLN A 49 -9.76 -7.01 1.66
CA GLN A 49 -9.79 -7.14 3.10
C GLN A 49 -8.65 -6.29 3.67
N MET A 50 -8.95 -5.49 4.70
CA MET A 50 -7.97 -4.64 5.37
C MET A 50 -7.53 -5.30 6.67
N ASP A 51 -6.23 -5.57 6.78
CA ASP A 51 -5.61 -5.99 8.04
C ASP A 51 -5.23 -4.74 8.84
N ILE A 52 -6.03 -4.41 9.86
CA ILE A 52 -5.90 -3.15 10.60
C ILE A 52 -4.61 -3.14 11.44
N GLU A 53 -4.18 -4.29 11.97
CA GLU A 53 -2.93 -4.39 12.73
C GLU A 53 -1.72 -4.13 11.83
N LEU A 54 -1.73 -4.70 10.62
CA LEU A 54 -0.73 -4.41 9.60
C LEU A 54 -0.71 -2.92 9.24
N PHE A 55 -1.88 -2.30 9.07
CA PHE A 55 -1.96 -0.88 8.73
C PHE A 55 -1.44 0.01 9.87
N ASP A 56 -1.65 -0.38 11.12
CA ASP A 56 -1.13 0.36 12.27
C ASP A 56 0.40 0.31 12.33
N GLN A 57 1.00 -0.86 12.05
CA GLN A 57 2.45 -1.01 11.91
C GLN A 57 3.00 -0.17 10.75
N ILE A 58 2.28 -0.13 9.62
CA ILE A 58 2.62 0.75 8.49
C ILE A 58 2.55 2.21 8.93
N GLY A 59 1.49 2.63 9.62
CA GLY A 59 1.30 3.99 10.13
C GLY A 59 2.43 4.44 11.06
N ALA A 60 2.82 3.59 12.00
CA ALA A 60 3.95 3.85 12.90
C ALA A 60 5.27 3.99 12.13
N GLU A 61 5.50 3.16 11.12
CA GLU A 61 6.70 3.25 10.27
C GLU A 61 6.71 4.53 9.43
N PHE A 62 5.56 4.99 8.91
CA PHE A 62 5.45 6.31 8.29
C PHE A 62 5.81 7.41 9.29
N LYS A 63 5.25 7.37 10.51
CA LYS A 63 5.57 8.37 11.55
C LYS A 63 7.04 8.44 11.87
N LYS A 64 7.70 7.28 11.97
CA LYS A 64 9.14 7.18 12.19
C LYS A 64 9.95 7.77 11.03
N ARG A 65 9.61 7.44 9.78
CA ARG A 65 10.35 7.87 8.58
C ARG A 65 10.24 9.37 8.30
N PHE A 66 9.13 9.99 8.69
CA PHE A 66 8.89 11.42 8.49
C PHE A 66 8.94 12.21 9.81
N ALA A 67 9.62 11.66 10.84
CA ALA A 67 9.69 12.30 12.16
C ALA A 67 10.38 13.67 12.15
N ASP A 68 11.28 13.90 11.18
CA ASP A 68 11.99 15.17 10.98
C ASP A 68 11.22 16.16 10.08
N LYS A 69 10.01 15.82 9.63
CA LYS A 69 9.19 16.64 8.74
C LYS A 69 7.94 17.15 9.44
N ASN A 70 7.56 18.39 9.14
CA ASN A 70 6.27 18.93 9.56
C ASN A 70 5.17 18.49 8.58
N ILE A 71 4.62 17.30 8.82
CA ILE A 71 3.47 16.78 8.07
C ILE A 71 2.19 17.39 8.65
N ASN A 72 1.40 18.07 7.81
CA ASN A 72 0.13 18.71 8.19
C ASN A 72 -1.10 18.15 7.46
N LYS A 73 -0.90 17.21 6.53
CA LYS A 73 -1.95 16.59 5.71
C LYS A 73 -1.44 15.29 5.08
N ILE A 74 -2.31 14.29 4.96
CA ILE A 74 -2.05 13.07 4.16
C ILE A 74 -2.87 13.15 2.87
N LEU A 75 -2.24 12.91 1.72
CA LEU A 75 -2.90 12.85 0.42
C LEU A 75 -2.80 11.43 -0.14
N THR A 76 -3.93 10.90 -0.62
CA THR A 76 -3.99 9.57 -1.25
C THR A 76 -4.93 9.58 -2.46
N ILE A 77 -5.09 8.43 -3.11
CA ILE A 77 -6.09 8.20 -4.16
C ILE A 77 -7.04 7.09 -3.74
N GLU A 78 -8.29 7.20 -4.16
CA GLU A 78 -9.28 6.14 -3.94
C GLU A 78 -8.97 4.84 -4.71
N ALA A 79 -9.47 3.68 -4.29
CA ALA A 79 -10.24 3.43 -3.06
C ALA A 79 -9.36 2.85 -1.95
N SER A 80 -8.57 1.81 -2.25
CA SER A 80 -7.80 1.04 -1.26
C SER A 80 -6.77 1.88 -0.49
N GLY A 81 -6.26 2.96 -1.09
CA GLY A 81 -5.33 3.89 -0.43
C GLY A 81 -5.93 4.65 0.75
N ILE A 82 -7.26 4.74 0.85
CA ILE A 82 -7.97 5.47 1.91
C ILE A 82 -7.75 4.82 3.28
N GLY A 83 -7.84 3.48 3.36
CA GLY A 83 -7.71 2.76 4.63
C GLY A 83 -6.35 2.99 5.28
N ILE A 84 -5.28 2.86 4.50
CA ILE A 84 -3.91 3.12 4.97
C ILE A 84 -3.73 4.60 5.32
N ALA A 85 -4.24 5.52 4.48
CA ALA A 85 -4.10 6.95 4.72
C ALA A 85 -4.77 7.39 6.03
N CYS A 86 -5.94 6.84 6.36
CA CYS A 86 -6.63 7.11 7.63
C CYS A 86 -5.80 6.65 8.84
N ILE A 87 -5.19 5.46 8.78
CA ILE A 87 -4.35 4.97 9.87
C ILE A 87 -3.07 5.80 9.99
N VAL A 88 -2.40 6.11 8.87
CA VAL A 88 -1.25 7.02 8.88
C VAL A 88 -1.63 8.37 9.49
N ALA A 89 -2.73 8.98 9.04
CA ALA A 89 -3.22 10.24 9.60
C ALA A 89 -3.51 10.19 11.10
N LYS A 90 -3.99 9.04 11.62
CA LYS A 90 -4.16 8.83 13.07
C LYS A 90 -2.83 8.94 13.82
N HIS A 91 -1.73 8.42 13.28
CA HIS A 91 -0.38 8.53 13.87
C HIS A 91 0.23 9.94 13.75
N PHE A 92 -0.18 10.72 12.74
CA PHE A 92 0.30 12.09 12.56
C PHE A 92 -0.62 13.16 13.19
N HIS A 93 -1.85 12.81 13.52
CA HIS A 93 -2.92 13.72 13.97
C HIS A 93 -3.22 14.84 12.97
N VAL A 94 -3.37 14.47 11.68
CA VAL A 94 -3.61 15.42 10.57
C VAL A 94 -4.77 14.95 9.69
N PRO A 95 -5.44 15.84 8.93
CA PRO A 95 -6.49 15.45 8.01
C PRO A 95 -5.97 14.61 6.82
N VAL A 96 -6.86 13.78 6.27
CA VAL A 96 -6.68 13.05 5.01
C VAL A 96 -7.46 13.73 3.90
N VAL A 97 -6.84 13.86 2.74
CA VAL A 97 -7.48 14.20 1.48
C VAL A 97 -7.27 13.04 0.52
N PHE A 98 -8.31 12.64 -0.20
CA PHE A 98 -8.19 11.62 -1.24
C PHE A 98 -8.69 12.20 -2.57
N ALA A 99 -7.90 11.97 -3.61
CA ALA A 99 -8.31 12.30 -4.96
C ALA A 99 -9.25 11.21 -5.50
N LYS A 100 -10.26 11.63 -6.26
CA LYS A 100 -11.13 10.73 -6.99
C LYS A 100 -10.56 10.40 -8.36
N LYS A 101 -10.78 9.17 -8.82
CA LYS A 101 -10.41 8.70 -10.15
C LYS A 101 -11.58 8.99 -11.08
N ASP A 102 -11.56 10.17 -11.68
CA ASP A 102 -12.62 10.61 -12.58
C ASP A 102 -12.82 9.65 -13.76
N THR A 103 -14.06 9.22 -13.97
CA THR A 103 -14.58 8.82 -15.29
C THR A 103 -15.47 9.89 -15.93
N GLU A 104 -15.96 10.87 -15.18
CA GLU A 104 -16.78 11.97 -15.69
C GLU A 104 -16.43 13.27 -14.99
N HIS A 105 -16.18 14.32 -15.79
CA HIS A 105 -15.97 15.69 -15.35
C HIS A 105 -17.27 16.24 -14.74
N GLN A 106 -17.59 15.85 -13.50
CA GLN A 106 -18.67 16.48 -12.78
C GLN A 106 -18.14 17.77 -12.18
N SER A 107 -18.51 18.88 -12.82
CA SER A 107 -18.21 20.25 -12.42
C SER A 107 -18.77 20.51 -11.01
N GLY A 108 -17.97 20.19 -10.00
CA GLY A 108 -18.35 20.31 -8.60
C GLY A 108 -17.16 20.15 -7.66
N ARG A 109 -16.33 21.20 -7.55
CA ARG A 109 -15.36 21.48 -6.46
C ARG A 109 -14.81 20.25 -5.71
N GLY A 110 -14.01 19.41 -6.36
CA GLY A 110 -13.30 18.29 -5.72
C GLY A 110 -11.92 18.07 -6.33
N ASP A 111 -11.00 17.51 -5.55
CA ASP A 111 -9.63 17.21 -6.00
C ASP A 111 -9.65 16.02 -6.98
N VAL A 112 -9.36 16.29 -8.24
CA VAL A 112 -9.38 15.32 -9.35
C VAL A 112 -7.96 14.89 -9.71
N CYS A 113 -7.74 13.57 -9.82
CA CYS A 113 -6.49 13.01 -10.33
C CYS A 113 -6.66 12.55 -11.79
N SER A 114 -6.11 13.31 -12.73
CA SER A 114 -5.97 12.88 -14.14
C SER A 114 -4.57 12.32 -14.39
N ARG A 115 -4.39 11.53 -15.47
CA ARG A 115 -3.17 10.78 -15.86
C ARG A 115 -1.82 11.52 -15.75
N SER A 116 -1.82 12.83 -15.56
CA SER A 116 -0.61 13.66 -15.55
C SER A 116 -0.70 14.91 -14.65
N ARG A 117 -1.77 15.12 -13.86
CA ARG A 117 -1.87 16.31 -12.99
C ARG A 117 -2.92 16.14 -11.89
N ILE A 118 -2.54 16.53 -10.66
CA ILE A 118 -3.48 16.84 -9.57
C ILE A 118 -3.95 18.27 -9.77
N ILE A 119 -5.25 18.47 -9.98
CA ILE A 119 -5.84 19.79 -10.16
C ILE A 119 -6.43 20.21 -8.80
N TYR A 120 -5.82 21.22 -8.17
CA TYR A 120 -6.38 21.91 -7.02
C TYR A 120 -7.28 23.06 -7.50
N PRO A 121 -8.38 23.37 -6.79
CA PRO A 121 -9.13 24.62 -7.02
C PRO A 121 -8.31 25.87 -6.67
#